data_AF-A0A2U3K8V5-F1
#
_entry.id   AF-A0A2U3K8V5-F1
#
_cell.length_a   1.000
_cell.length_b   1.000
_cell.length_c   1.000
_cell.angle_alpha   90.00
_cell.angle_beta   90.00
_cell.angle_gamma   90.00
#
_symmetry.space_group_name_H-M   'P 1'
#
loop_
_entity.id
_entity.type
_entity.pdbx_description
1 polymer ?
#
loop_
_entity_poly.entity_id
_entity_poly.type
_entity_poly.pdbx_seq_one_letter_code
_entity_poly.pdbx_strand_id
1 'polypeptide(L)'
;MAKPFKASTAEQDLVRTALRIATDTATEYSALMPSRRRCRPLAFFGPIEHAEAVTFGLNPSTGEFTNKRNWSGVTDAALPDELVNYWTNDERVQHPWFQPWETVLSELGVSYTSNAAHIDLSPRATNSRKGELKSQFIDMLRADAAVWIEALRCASKCLSRRVRRRTLTS
;
A
#
# COMPACT_ATOMS: atom_id res chain seq x y z
N MET A 1 -1.92 23.99 -3.49
CA MET A 1 -1.73 22.61 -2.99
C MET A 1 -3.09 21.96 -2.80
N ALA A 2 -3.27 20.73 -3.28
CA ALA A 2 -4.48 19.96 -2.98
C ALA A 2 -4.54 19.70 -1.47
N LYS A 3 -5.75 19.68 -0.90
CA LYS A 3 -5.93 19.39 0.52
C LYS A 3 -5.54 17.92 0.79
N PRO A 4 -4.74 17.62 1.83
CA PRO A 4 -4.39 16.25 2.16
C PRO A 4 -5.65 15.42 2.44
N PHE A 5 -5.62 14.16 2.04
CA PHE A 5 -6.64 13.18 2.35
C PHE A 5 -6.62 12.88 3.86
N LYS A 6 -7.78 12.49 4.37
CA LYS A 6 -7.87 11.76 5.64
C LYS A 6 -8.25 10.33 5.31
N ALA A 7 -7.54 9.37 5.87
CA ALA A 7 -7.83 7.97 5.67
C ALA A 7 -9.22 7.66 6.18
N SER A 8 -10.01 6.99 5.35
CA SER A 8 -11.35 6.56 5.73
C SER A 8 -11.31 5.48 6.80
N THR A 9 -12.44 5.20 7.44
CA THR A 9 -12.53 4.08 8.39
C THR A 9 -12.06 2.76 7.76
N ALA A 10 -12.36 2.55 6.47
CA ALA A 10 -11.97 1.33 5.77
C ALA A 10 -10.44 1.24 5.56
N GLU A 11 -9.80 2.35 5.19
CA GLU A 11 -8.34 2.42 5.05
C GLU A 11 -7.63 2.26 6.41
N GLN A 12 -8.21 2.81 7.48
CA GLN A 12 -7.72 2.60 8.85
C GLN A 12 -7.86 1.14 9.29
N ASP A 13 -9.00 0.49 9.01
CA ASP A 13 -9.21 -0.93 9.29
C ASP A 13 -8.26 -1.83 8.50
N LEU A 14 -7.94 -1.46 7.26
CA LEU A 14 -6.95 -2.14 6.44
C LEU A 14 -5.57 -2.09 7.09
N VAL A 15 -5.11 -0.92 7.56
CA VAL A 15 -3.84 -0.79 8.29
C VAL A 15 -3.85 -1.63 9.58
N ARG A 16 -4.93 -1.60 10.36
CA ARG A 16 -5.07 -2.42 11.57
C ARG A 16 -4.97 -3.92 11.25
N THR A 17 -5.63 -4.36 10.18
CA THR A 17 -5.62 -5.76 9.72
C THR A 17 -4.22 -6.19 9.29
N ALA A 18 -3.54 -5.34 8.51
CA ALA A 18 -2.16 -5.57 8.09
C ALA A 18 -1.21 -5.68 9.28
N LEU A 19 -1.30 -4.77 10.26
CA LEU A 19 -0.50 -4.80 11.48
C LEU A 19 -0.74 -6.07 12.29
N ARG A 20 -2.00 -6.48 12.48
CA ARG A 20 -2.37 -7.68 13.22
C ARG A 20 -1.81 -8.93 12.55
N ILE A 21 -2.15 -9.19 11.29
CA ILE A 21 -1.69 -10.37 10.55
C ILE A 21 -0.16 -10.39 10.51
N ALA A 22 0.46 -9.24 10.29
CA ALA A 22 1.91 -9.15 10.24
C ALA A 22 2.58 -9.43 11.60
N THR A 23 1.90 -9.16 12.70
CA THR A 23 2.41 -9.46 14.05
C THR A 23 2.21 -10.94 14.36
N ASP A 24 1.01 -11.47 14.12
CA ASP A 24 0.63 -12.84 14.46
C ASP A 24 1.49 -13.89 13.73
N THR A 25 1.88 -13.61 12.49
CA THR A 25 2.71 -14.53 11.67
C THR A 25 4.19 -14.10 11.58
N ALA A 26 4.65 -13.18 12.44
CA ALA A 26 6.01 -12.63 12.37
C ALA A 26 7.11 -13.70 12.50
N THR A 27 6.95 -14.66 13.42
CA THR A 27 7.92 -15.74 13.65
C THR A 27 8.00 -16.67 12.44
N GLU A 28 6.85 -17.04 11.87
CA GLU A 28 6.73 -17.95 10.73
C GLU A 28 7.48 -17.44 9.50
N TYR A 29 7.41 -16.14 9.24
CA TYR A 29 8.03 -15.50 8.07
C TYR A 29 9.30 -14.71 8.39
N SER A 30 9.84 -14.86 9.60
CA SER A 30 11.04 -14.13 10.05
C SER A 30 12.22 -14.33 9.11
N ALA A 31 12.38 -15.53 8.56
CA ALA A 31 13.41 -15.86 7.59
C ALA A 31 13.35 -14.97 6.36
N LEU A 32 12.18 -14.45 5.95
CA LEU A 32 11.95 -13.59 4.77
C LEU A 32 12.29 -12.11 5.01
N MET A 33 12.30 -11.66 6.28
CA MET A 33 12.48 -10.26 6.66
C MET A 33 13.96 -9.82 6.63
N PRO A 34 14.26 -8.52 6.48
CA PRO A 34 15.61 -7.99 6.66
C PRO A 34 16.06 -8.08 8.13
N SER A 35 17.23 -8.65 8.39
CA SER A 35 17.76 -8.84 9.75
C SER A 35 18.30 -7.56 10.40
N ARG A 36 18.69 -6.56 9.60
CA ARG A 36 19.34 -5.32 10.06
C ARG A 36 18.45 -4.09 10.04
N ARG A 37 17.17 -4.25 9.67
CA ARG A 37 16.26 -3.12 9.50
C ARG A 37 14.89 -3.49 10.04
N ARG A 38 14.36 -2.67 10.94
CA ARG A 38 12.96 -2.78 11.35
C ARG A 38 12.10 -2.20 10.23
N CYS A 39 11.28 -3.04 9.63
CA CYS A 39 10.32 -2.65 8.62
C CYS A 39 8.93 -2.86 9.22
N ARG A 40 8.16 -1.78 9.34
CA ARG A 40 6.76 -1.89 9.73
C ARG A 40 5.91 -2.31 8.53
N PRO A 41 4.76 -2.94 8.75
CA PRO A 41 3.84 -3.29 7.67
C PRO A 41 3.29 -2.05 6.95
N LEU A 42 3.36 -2.02 5.61
CA LEU A 42 2.77 -1.00 4.74
C LEU A 42 1.94 -1.72 3.67
N ALA A 43 0.61 -1.67 3.78
CA ALA A 43 -0.27 -2.45 2.88
C ALA A 43 -0.57 -1.78 1.53
N PHE A 44 -0.41 -0.45 1.46
CA PHE A 44 -0.78 0.33 0.29
C PHE A 44 -0.13 1.71 0.30
N PHE A 45 -0.25 2.41 -0.83
CA PHE A 45 0.18 3.81 -1.01
C PHE A 45 -0.85 4.58 -1.84
N GLY A 46 -1.29 5.74 -1.35
CA GLY A 46 -2.32 6.58 -1.97
C GLY A 46 -3.75 6.29 -1.50
N PRO A 47 -4.71 7.13 -1.91
CA PRO A 47 -6.09 7.07 -1.43
C PRO A 47 -6.88 5.99 -2.19
N ILE A 48 -6.94 4.77 -1.65
CA ILE A 48 -7.59 3.61 -2.31
C ILE A 48 -9.07 3.90 -2.57
N GLU A 49 -9.78 4.50 -1.61
CA GLU A 49 -11.22 4.80 -1.77
C GLU A 49 -11.49 5.87 -2.83
N HIS A 50 -10.49 6.60 -3.30
CA HIS A 50 -10.65 7.63 -4.33
C HIS A 50 -10.03 7.24 -5.68
N ALA A 51 -9.26 6.15 -5.72
CA ALA A 51 -8.53 5.70 -6.89
C ALA A 51 -9.46 5.24 -8.02
N GLU A 52 -9.08 5.59 -9.25
CA GLU A 52 -9.65 5.11 -10.51
C GLU A 52 -8.85 3.94 -11.08
N ALA A 53 -7.55 3.94 -10.81
CA ALA A 53 -6.65 2.85 -11.13
C ALA A 53 -5.93 2.36 -9.88
N VAL A 54 -5.76 1.05 -9.79
CA VAL A 54 -4.98 0.41 -8.74
C VAL A 54 -3.88 -0.40 -9.40
N THR A 55 -2.65 -0.19 -8.94
CA THR A 55 -1.51 -1.01 -9.30
C THR A 55 -1.22 -2.02 -8.19
N PHE A 56 -0.68 -3.18 -8.55
CA PHE A 56 -0.36 -4.24 -7.59
C PHE A 56 1.15 -4.46 -7.50
N GLY A 57 1.65 -4.45 -6.27
CA GLY A 57 2.99 -4.90 -5.92
C GLY A 57 2.95 -6.22 -5.17
N LEU A 58 4.06 -6.94 -5.15
CA LEU A 58 4.15 -8.14 -4.31
C LEU A 58 4.23 -7.75 -2.83
N ASN A 59 5.06 -6.75 -2.52
CA ASN A 59 5.30 -6.23 -1.19
C ASN A 59 6.17 -4.95 -1.21
N PRO A 60 6.21 -4.17 -0.11
CA PRO A 60 7.04 -2.98 -0.02
C PRO A 60 8.53 -3.28 -0.16
N SER A 61 9.25 -2.38 -0.81
CA SER A 61 10.71 -2.38 -0.81
C SER A 61 11.27 -2.18 0.59
N THR A 62 12.34 -2.89 0.97
CA THR A 62 13.12 -2.53 2.17
C THR A 62 13.74 -1.14 2.07
N GLY A 63 13.90 -0.61 0.85
CA GLY A 63 14.30 0.75 0.54
C GLY A 63 13.33 1.82 1.04
N GLU A 64 12.06 1.47 1.25
CA GLU A 64 11.09 2.38 1.88
C GLU A 64 11.52 2.77 3.29
N PHE A 65 12.27 1.93 4.00
CA PHE A 65 12.64 2.15 5.40
C PHE A 65 14.02 2.82 5.55
N THR A 66 14.38 3.68 4.61
CA THR A 66 15.59 4.53 4.69
C THR A 66 15.28 5.86 5.36
N ASN A 67 16.29 6.53 5.91
CA ASN A 67 16.11 7.85 6.57
C ASN A 67 15.48 8.89 5.64
N LYS A 68 15.74 8.82 4.33
CA LYS A 68 15.17 9.73 3.31
C LYS A 68 13.65 9.60 3.14
N ARG A 69 13.07 8.53 3.66
CA ARG A 69 11.63 8.29 3.61
C ARG A 69 10.96 8.66 4.93
N ASN A 70 11.68 8.89 6.03
CA ASN A 70 11.12 9.39 7.29
C ASN A 70 9.91 8.61 7.87
N TRP A 71 9.88 7.27 7.77
CA TRP A 71 8.83 6.47 8.45
C TRP A 71 9.01 6.39 9.97
N SER A 72 10.17 6.75 10.51
CA SER A 72 10.50 6.63 11.94
C SER A 72 9.71 7.58 12.84
N GLY A 73 9.28 8.73 12.33
CA GLY A 73 8.46 9.70 13.07
C GLY A 73 6.96 9.40 13.04
N VAL A 74 6.52 8.44 12.22
CA VAL A 74 5.09 8.15 12.02
C VAL A 74 4.60 7.21 13.11
N THR A 75 3.58 7.60 13.86
CA THR A 75 2.93 6.74 14.86
C THR A 75 2.00 5.72 14.19
N ASP A 76 1.60 4.65 14.86
CA ASP A 76 0.57 3.73 14.34
C ASP A 76 -0.77 4.44 14.07
N ALA A 77 -1.11 5.45 14.87
CA ALA A 77 -2.33 6.24 14.70
C ALA A 77 -2.28 7.15 13.46
N ALA A 78 -1.10 7.69 13.13
CA ALA A 78 -0.91 8.56 11.96
C ALA A 78 -0.67 7.77 10.68
N LEU A 79 -0.27 6.49 10.77
CA LEU A 79 0.11 5.67 9.61
C LEU A 79 -0.96 5.62 8.50
N PRO A 80 -2.26 5.47 8.78
CA PRO A 80 -3.28 5.49 7.73
C PRO A 80 -3.28 6.79 6.92
N ASP A 81 -3.22 7.94 7.60
CA ASP A 81 -3.20 9.26 6.96
C ASP A 81 -1.91 9.46 6.14
N GLU A 82 -0.77 8.96 6.64
CA GLU A 82 0.49 8.98 5.89
C GLU A 82 0.45 8.12 4.63
N LEU A 83 -0.18 6.95 4.67
CA LEU A 83 -0.28 6.06 3.51
C LEU A 83 -1.17 6.64 2.43
N VAL A 84 -2.33 7.21 2.78
CA VAL A 84 -3.22 7.82 1.76
C VAL A 84 -2.62 9.08 1.13
N ASN A 85 -1.71 9.77 1.84
CA ASN A 85 -1.01 10.95 1.34
C ASN A 85 0.42 10.65 0.83
N TYR A 86 0.81 9.38 0.68
CA TYR A 86 2.18 9.01 0.30
C TYR A 86 2.69 9.75 -0.95
N TRP A 87 1.82 9.93 -1.95
CA TRP A 87 2.18 10.55 -3.23
C TRP A 87 2.30 12.07 -3.19
N THR A 88 1.65 12.71 -2.22
CA THR A 88 1.56 14.18 -2.11
C THR A 88 2.30 14.73 -0.91
N ASN A 89 2.95 13.86 -0.13
CA ASN A 89 3.80 14.26 0.99
C ASN A 89 5.18 14.68 0.48
N ASP A 90 5.43 15.98 0.40
CA ASP A 90 6.69 16.58 -0.05
C ASP A 90 7.90 16.20 0.83
N GLU A 91 7.69 15.78 2.08
CA GLU A 91 8.75 15.32 2.97
C GLU A 91 9.23 13.90 2.64
N ARG A 92 8.50 13.17 1.80
CA ARG A 92 8.77 11.78 1.47
C ARG A 92 9.06 11.66 -0.02
N VAL A 93 10.34 11.57 -0.37
CA VAL A 93 10.73 11.16 -1.73
C VAL A 93 10.07 9.80 -2.02
N GLN A 94 9.65 9.51 -3.25
CA GLN A 94 8.96 8.25 -3.60
C GLN A 94 9.93 7.18 -4.12
N HIS A 95 9.59 5.89 -4.04
CA HIS A 95 10.44 4.82 -4.60
C HIS A 95 10.57 4.92 -6.12
N PRO A 96 11.78 4.84 -6.69
CA PRO A 96 11.97 4.85 -8.15
C PRO A 96 11.23 3.73 -8.90
N TRP A 97 10.86 2.65 -8.19
CA TRP A 97 10.07 1.55 -8.79
C TRP A 97 8.64 1.95 -9.18
N PHE A 98 8.13 3.09 -8.69
CA PHE A 98 6.84 3.61 -9.13
C PHE A 98 6.93 4.36 -10.47
N GLN A 99 8.11 4.79 -10.92
CA GLN A 99 8.24 5.59 -12.14
C GLN A 99 7.79 4.85 -13.42
N PRO A 100 8.12 3.56 -13.64
CA PRO A 100 7.56 2.81 -14.77
C PRO A 100 6.04 2.70 -14.72
N TRP A 101 5.46 2.52 -13.53
CA TRP A 101 4.01 2.48 -13.36
C TRP A 101 3.36 3.83 -13.60
N GLU A 102 3.97 4.92 -13.14
CA GLU A 102 3.49 6.28 -13.40
C GLU A 102 3.46 6.57 -14.90
N THR A 103 4.45 6.11 -15.67
CA THR A 103 4.41 6.22 -17.14
C THR A 103 3.19 5.51 -17.73
N VAL A 104 2.93 4.26 -17.35
CA VAL A 104 1.75 3.51 -17.83
C VAL A 104 0.44 4.16 -17.38
N LEU A 105 0.37 4.61 -16.12
CA LEU A 105 -0.80 5.31 -15.58
C LEU A 105 -1.08 6.59 -16.38
N SER A 106 -0.05 7.35 -16.73
CA SER A 106 -0.20 8.59 -17.50
C SER A 106 -0.79 8.35 -18.90
N GLU A 107 -0.44 7.24 -19.55
CA GLU A 107 -1.03 6.83 -20.83
C GLU A 107 -2.52 6.47 -20.71
N LEU A 108 -2.95 6.05 -19.50
CA LEU A 108 -4.35 5.77 -19.16
C LEU A 108 -5.10 7.01 -18.63
N GLY A 109 -4.46 8.19 -18.62
CA GLY A 109 -5.06 9.42 -18.11
C GLY A 109 -5.22 9.48 -16.59
N VAL A 110 -4.46 8.66 -15.85
CA VAL A 110 -4.45 8.60 -14.38
C VAL A 110 -3.04 8.86 -13.84
N SER A 111 -2.89 9.17 -12.56
CA SER A 111 -1.58 9.39 -11.92
C SER A 111 -1.64 9.04 -10.44
N TYR A 112 -0.52 8.57 -9.87
CA TYR A 112 -0.41 8.37 -8.42
C TYR A 112 -0.70 9.64 -7.63
N THR A 113 -0.35 10.81 -8.17
CA THR A 113 -0.56 12.09 -7.49
C THR A 113 -2.00 12.62 -7.54
N SER A 114 -2.89 11.98 -8.31
CA SER A 114 -4.26 12.46 -8.52
C SER A 114 -5.34 11.41 -8.26
N ASN A 115 -5.27 10.24 -8.90
CA ASN A 115 -6.37 9.26 -8.91
C ASN A 115 -5.91 7.81 -9.09
N ALA A 116 -4.68 7.48 -8.69
CA ALA A 116 -4.21 6.10 -8.62
C ALA A 116 -3.72 5.71 -7.21
N ALA A 117 -3.84 4.43 -6.89
CA ALA A 117 -3.29 3.86 -5.67
C ALA A 117 -2.43 2.62 -5.98
N HIS A 118 -1.60 2.23 -5.03
CA HIS A 118 -0.81 1.01 -5.06
C HIS A 118 -1.21 0.11 -3.91
N ILE A 119 -1.45 -1.17 -4.18
CA ILE A 119 -1.74 -2.19 -3.16
C ILE A 119 -0.64 -3.24 -3.23
N ASP A 120 -0.08 -3.57 -2.07
CA ASP A 120 0.87 -4.67 -1.95
C ASP A 120 0.17 -5.95 -1.49
N LEU A 121 0.48 -7.08 -2.12
CA LEU A 121 -0.07 -8.39 -1.76
C LEU A 121 0.42 -8.89 -0.39
N SER A 122 1.54 -8.38 0.10
CA SER A 122 1.94 -8.51 1.50
C SER A 122 2.38 -7.16 2.02
N PRO A 123 1.96 -6.75 3.22
CA PRO A 123 2.39 -5.48 3.77
C PRO A 123 3.85 -5.51 4.24
N ARG A 124 4.54 -6.66 4.16
CA ARG A 124 5.85 -6.88 4.77
C ARG A 124 6.97 -6.61 3.79
N ALA A 125 7.92 -5.75 4.18
CA ALA A 125 9.13 -5.59 3.39
C ALA A 125 10.04 -6.82 3.53
N THR A 126 10.40 -7.43 2.39
CA THR A 126 11.24 -8.63 2.34
C THR A 126 12.55 -8.33 1.63
N ASN A 127 13.59 -9.12 1.91
CA ASN A 127 14.79 -9.10 1.06
C ASN A 127 14.44 -9.63 -0.34
N SER A 128 15.13 -9.17 -1.40
CA SER A 128 14.99 -9.78 -2.73
C SER A 128 15.43 -11.25 -2.68
N ARG A 129 14.53 -12.20 -2.95
CA ARG A 129 14.84 -13.63 -2.79
C ARG A 129 14.67 -14.43 -4.07
N LYS A 130 15.62 -15.34 -4.26
CA LYS A 130 15.65 -16.42 -5.27
C LYS A 130 15.85 -17.74 -4.52
N GLY A 131 15.50 -18.86 -5.15
CA GLY A 131 15.75 -20.20 -4.59
C GLY A 131 14.73 -20.65 -3.54
N GLU A 132 15.20 -21.35 -2.51
CA GLU A 132 14.40 -22.18 -1.58
C GLU A 132 13.32 -21.41 -0.80
N LEU A 133 13.48 -20.10 -0.62
CA LEU A 133 12.52 -19.26 0.11
C LEU A 133 11.34 -18.78 -0.75
N LYS A 134 11.31 -19.13 -2.04
CA LYS A 134 10.21 -18.78 -2.94
C LYS A 134 8.87 -19.38 -2.49
N SER A 135 8.87 -20.63 -2.03
CA SER A 135 7.65 -21.28 -1.50
C SER A 135 7.13 -20.55 -0.28
N GLN A 136 8.00 -20.31 0.71
CA GLN A 136 7.64 -19.57 1.93
C GLN A 136 7.14 -18.15 1.62
N PHE A 137 7.71 -17.47 0.62
CA PHE A 137 7.21 -16.16 0.17
C PHE A 137 5.81 -16.26 -0.42
N ILE A 138 5.53 -17.26 -1.28
CA ILE A 138 4.20 -17.49 -1.82
C ILE A 138 3.20 -17.82 -0.71
N ASP A 139 3.60 -18.63 0.27
CA ASP A 139 2.75 -18.97 1.41
C ASP A 139 2.45 -17.74 2.28
N MET A 140 3.42 -16.85 2.47
CA MET A 140 3.20 -15.54 3.09
C MET A 140 2.18 -14.70 2.31
N LEU A 141 2.28 -14.61 0.98
CA LEU A 141 1.28 -13.89 0.16
C LEU A 141 -0.14 -14.46 0.31
N ARG A 142 -0.25 -15.79 0.51
CA ARG A 142 -1.53 -16.46 0.77
C ARG A 142 -2.05 -16.16 2.16
N ALA A 143 -1.19 -16.19 3.17
CA ALA A 143 -1.55 -15.85 4.55
C ALA A 143 -1.99 -14.39 4.67
N ASP A 144 -1.36 -13.49 3.92
CA ASP A 144 -1.69 -12.07 3.86
C ASP A 144 -2.91 -11.76 2.99
N ALA A 145 -3.61 -12.77 2.44
CA ALA A 145 -4.73 -12.55 1.50
C ALA A 145 -5.86 -11.69 2.05
N ALA A 146 -6.15 -11.81 3.35
CA ALA A 146 -7.14 -10.96 3.99
C ALA A 146 -6.81 -9.46 3.89
N VAL A 147 -5.53 -9.08 3.79
CA VAL A 147 -5.13 -7.67 3.64
C VAL A 147 -5.51 -7.15 2.25
N TRP A 148 -5.02 -7.78 1.19
CA TRP A 148 -5.25 -7.24 -0.17
C TRP A 148 -6.69 -7.44 -0.65
N ILE A 149 -7.41 -8.45 -0.15
CA ILE A 149 -8.86 -8.58 -0.40
C ILE A 149 -9.63 -7.40 0.22
N GLU A 150 -9.27 -6.98 1.44
CA GLU A 150 -9.93 -5.82 2.05
C GLU A 150 -9.53 -4.50 1.38
N ALA A 151 -8.29 -4.38 0.90
CA ALA A 151 -7.87 -3.25 0.08
C ALA A 151 -8.70 -3.15 -1.22
N LEU A 152 -8.95 -4.27 -1.89
CA LEU A 152 -9.86 -4.33 -3.05
C LEU A 152 -11.30 -3.95 -2.72
N ARG A 153 -11.80 -4.36 -1.55
CA ARG A 153 -13.14 -3.95 -1.06
C ARG A 153 -13.21 -2.45 -0.77
N CYS A 154 -12.11 -1.82 -0.34
CA CYS A 154 -12.03 -0.36 -0.22
C CYS A 154 -12.16 0.31 -1.59
N ALA A 155 -11.46 -0.19 -2.60
CA ALA A 155 -11.49 0.36 -3.96
C ALA A 155 -12.88 0.22 -4.62
N SER A 156 -13.57 -0.91 -4.44
CA SER A 156 -14.88 -1.17 -5.08
C SER A 156 -16.02 -0.27 -4.58
N LYS A 157 -15.94 0.20 -3.33
CA LYS A 157 -16.89 1.19 -2.78
C LYS A 157 -16.82 2.53 -3.52
N CYS A 158 -15.69 2.88 -4.11
CA CYS A 158 -15.54 4.07 -4.96
C CYS A 158 -16.30 3.92 -6.29
N LEU A 159 -16.05 2.79 -6.97
CA LEU A 159 -16.63 2.49 -8.28
C LEU A 159 -18.17 2.52 -8.22
N SER A 160 -18.76 1.89 -7.20
CA SER A 160 -20.22 1.86 -7.00
C SER A 160 -20.83 3.26 -6.77
N ARG A 161 -20.16 4.14 -6.02
CA ARG A 161 -20.62 5.53 -5.81
C ARG A 161 -20.55 6.37 -7.08
N ARG A 162 -19.53 6.17 -7.93
CA ARG A 162 -19.37 6.89 -9.19
C ARG A 162 -20.39 6.45 -10.26
N VAL A 163 -20.65 5.15 -10.38
CA VAL A 163 -21.69 4.63 -11.29
C VAL A 163 -23.04 5.26 -10.96
N ARG A 164 -23.41 5.30 -9.66
CA ARG A 164 -24.66 5.93 -9.20
C ARG A 164 -24.72 7.44 -9.50
N ARG A 165 -23.60 8.17 -9.38
CA ARG A 165 -23.58 9.61 -9.70
C ARG A 165 -23.78 9.87 -11.20
N ARG A 166 -23.17 9.06 -12.07
CA ARG A 166 -23.35 9.21 -13.53
C ARG A 166 -24.78 8.94 -13.99
N THR A 167 -25.49 8.03 -13.33
CA THR A 167 -26.91 7.71 -13.65
C THR A 167 -27.90 8.77 -13.16
N LEU A 168 -27.51 9.61 -12.20
CA LEU A 168 -28.35 10.69 -11.67
C LEU A 168 -28.15 12.03 -12.39
N THR A 169 -27.14 12.13 -13.26
CA THR A 169 -26.79 13.34 -14.02
C THR A 169 -27.03 13.20 -15.53
N SER A 170 -27.65 12.09 -15.95
CA SER A 170 -28.06 11.79 -17.33
C SER A 170 -29.58 11.77 -17.42
#